data_AF-A0A9D5U787-F1
#
_entry.id   AF-A0A9D5U787-F1
#
_cell.length_a   1.000
_cell.length_b   1.000
_cell.length_c   1.000
_cell.angle_alpha   90.00
_cell.angle_beta   90.00
_cell.angle_gamma   90.00
#
_symmetry.space_group_name_H-M   'P 1'
#
loop_
_entity.id
_entity.type
_entity.pdbx_description
1 polymer ?
#
loop_
_entity_poly.entity_id
_entity_poly.type
_entity_poly.pdbx_seq_one_letter_code
_entity_poly.pdbx_strand_id
1 'polypeptide(L)'
;MVPDTKDLRGWVERLRDTGPVVIVGEQRHERPLLSAAAALSDAGLSVATRLLPHGPAAVVLVAREAAYAPVDAGVVPALVDAIAAETWSGAWTASVVGLTSPAPSLGQHVASWFRPRHGFVVTLSEASGRAVASARATRPRTGQGWPVLTVAHGQAPDGARADLLRAVGASETVAPDWLVLDPVERFGTPRALEAAALPANSAALLSALGPVTGECTVCGSSLLEKFCPYCRVAPVLMSSPGGTL
;
A
#
# COMPACT_ATOMS: atom_id res chain seq x y z
N MET A 1 9.32 2.56 14.01
CA MET A 1 10.66 3.09 13.66
C MET A 1 10.89 2.73 12.20
N VAL A 2 10.84 3.70 11.29
CA VAL A 2 11.18 3.47 9.87
C VAL A 2 12.69 3.63 9.78
N PRO A 3 13.47 2.56 9.59
CA PRO A 3 14.92 2.68 9.44
C PRO A 3 15.24 3.57 8.24
N ASP A 4 16.34 4.33 8.32
CA ASP A 4 16.85 5.07 7.18
C ASP A 4 17.02 4.10 6.01
N THR A 5 16.34 4.35 4.89
CA THR A 5 16.43 3.53 3.68
C THR A 5 17.86 3.52 3.12
N LYS A 6 18.74 4.38 3.63
CA LYS A 6 20.18 4.39 3.35
C LYS A 6 20.98 3.33 4.12
N ASP A 7 20.46 2.75 5.20
CA ASP A 7 21.14 1.69 5.95
C ASP A 7 20.80 0.28 5.44
N LEU A 8 21.09 0.04 4.15
CA LEU A 8 20.86 -1.28 3.53
C LEU A 8 21.68 -2.39 4.21
N ARG A 9 22.84 -2.07 4.80
CA ARG A 9 23.67 -3.05 5.51
C ARG A 9 22.98 -3.56 6.77
N GLY A 10 22.47 -2.66 7.61
CA GLY A 10 21.72 -3.06 8.80
C GLY A 10 20.44 -3.84 8.48
N TRP A 11 19.86 -3.66 7.28
CA TRP A 11 18.75 -4.48 6.81
C TRP A 11 19.18 -5.90 6.43
N VAL A 12 20.26 -6.05 5.67
CA VAL A 12 20.78 -7.38 5.28
C VAL A 12 21.05 -8.24 6.52
N GLU A 13 21.69 -7.67 7.54
CA GLU A 13 22.01 -8.38 8.77
C GLU A 13 20.74 -8.85 9.51
N ARG A 14 19.70 -8.02 9.57
CA ARG A 14 18.43 -8.37 10.23
C ARG A 14 17.60 -9.39 9.45
N LEU A 15 17.71 -9.41 8.13
CA LEU A 15 16.87 -10.23 7.26
C LEU A 15 17.50 -11.57 6.87
N ARG A 16 18.80 -11.76 7.11
CA ARG A 16 19.57 -12.93 6.67
C ARG A 16 18.91 -14.27 7.02
N ASP A 17 18.31 -14.37 8.21
CA ASP A 17 17.73 -15.61 8.72
C ASP A 17 16.19 -15.64 8.63
N THR A 18 15.58 -14.67 7.92
CA THR A 18 14.11 -14.51 7.88
C THR A 18 13.44 -15.17 6.67
N GLY A 19 14.20 -15.69 5.71
CA GLY A 19 13.68 -16.30 4.48
C GLY A 19 13.37 -15.28 3.37
N PRO A 20 12.41 -15.57 2.47
CA PRO A 20 12.03 -14.66 1.38
C PRO A 20 11.49 -13.32 1.91
N VAL A 21 11.86 -12.23 1.25
CA VAL A 21 11.52 -10.85 1.65
C VAL A 21 10.62 -10.22 0.61
N VAL A 22 9.51 -9.63 1.04
CA VAL A 22 8.67 -8.77 0.19
C VAL A 22 8.90 -7.31 0.57
N ILE A 23 9.36 -6.51 -0.39
CA ILE A 23 9.50 -5.06 -0.24
C ILE A 23 8.28 -4.40 -0.86
N VAL A 24 7.49 -3.75 -0.03
CA VAL A 24 6.29 -3.00 -0.45
C VAL A 24 6.60 -1.51 -0.35
N GLY A 25 6.25 -0.74 -1.38
CA GLY A 25 6.46 0.70 -1.38
C GLY A 25 5.51 1.45 -2.29
N GLU A 26 5.55 2.77 -2.19
CA GLU A 26 4.77 3.64 -3.06
C GLU A 26 5.33 3.63 -4.48
N GLN A 27 4.47 3.61 -5.49
CA GLN A 27 4.88 3.65 -6.90
C GLN A 27 5.77 4.85 -7.25
N ARG A 28 5.57 6.01 -6.59
CA ARG A 28 6.41 7.21 -6.78
C ARG A 28 7.88 7.00 -6.38
N HIS A 29 8.17 5.98 -5.59
CA HIS A 29 9.52 5.61 -5.12
C HIS A 29 10.03 4.33 -5.80
N GLU A 30 9.55 4.02 -7.01
CA GLU A 30 9.99 2.86 -7.80
C GLU A 30 11.51 2.73 -7.88
N ARG A 31 12.22 3.78 -8.29
CA ARG A 31 13.68 3.72 -8.48
C ARG A 31 14.43 3.39 -7.17
N PRO A 32 14.23 4.12 -6.06
CA PRO A 32 14.81 3.74 -4.77
C PRO A 32 14.47 2.31 -4.34
N LEU A 33 13.22 1.88 -4.54
CA LEU A 33 12.76 0.56 -4.12
C LEU A 33 13.41 -0.56 -4.94
N LEU A 34 13.49 -0.41 -6.27
CA LEU A 34 14.19 -1.36 -7.13
C LEU A 34 15.69 -1.40 -6.82
N SER A 35 16.30 -0.25 -6.51
CA SER A 35 17.70 -0.20 -6.08
C SER A 35 17.93 -0.92 -4.75
N ALA A 36 17.02 -0.77 -3.79
CA ALA A 36 17.10 -1.49 -2.51
C ALA A 36 16.89 -3.00 -2.70
N ALA A 37 15.94 -3.39 -3.55
CA ALA A 37 15.69 -4.78 -3.88
C ALA A 37 16.90 -5.45 -4.54
N ALA A 38 17.52 -4.78 -5.52
CA ALA A 38 18.73 -5.26 -6.16
C ALA A 38 19.87 -5.44 -5.14
N ALA A 39 20.11 -4.47 -4.26
CA ALA A 39 21.14 -4.58 -3.24
C ALA A 39 20.89 -5.73 -2.24
N LEU A 40 19.64 -5.99 -1.88
CA LEU A 40 19.26 -7.12 -1.02
C LEU A 40 19.43 -8.46 -1.76
N SER A 41 19.08 -8.52 -3.04
CA SER A 41 19.32 -9.70 -3.88
C SER A 41 20.81 -9.99 -4.10
N ASP A 42 21.64 -8.96 -4.32
CA ASP A 42 23.09 -9.10 -4.42
C ASP A 42 23.71 -9.60 -3.10
N ALA A 43 23.07 -9.33 -1.97
CA ALA A 43 23.44 -9.86 -0.66
C ALA A 43 22.95 -11.31 -0.42
N GLY A 44 22.33 -11.95 -1.41
CA GLY A 44 21.87 -13.34 -1.36
C GLY A 44 20.44 -13.54 -0.85
N LEU A 45 19.66 -12.46 -0.68
CA LEU A 45 18.25 -12.58 -0.25
C LEU A 45 17.32 -12.83 -1.43
N SER A 46 16.31 -13.67 -1.22
CA SER A 46 15.21 -13.86 -2.17
C SER A 46 14.21 -12.72 -2.01
N VAL A 47 14.14 -11.79 -2.96
CA VAL A 47 13.38 -10.54 -2.82
C VAL A 47 12.28 -10.44 -3.87
N ALA A 48 11.05 -10.14 -3.43
CA ALA A 48 9.96 -9.71 -4.28
C ALA A 48 9.63 -8.24 -4.01
N THR A 49 9.29 -7.49 -5.05
CA THR A 49 8.92 -6.07 -4.94
C THR A 49 7.47 -5.86 -5.28
N ARG A 50 6.77 -5.00 -4.53
CA ARG A 50 5.41 -4.53 -4.82
C ARG A 50 5.32 -3.01 -4.73
N LEU A 51 4.97 -2.40 -5.85
CA LEU A 51 4.78 -0.96 -5.99
C LEU A 51 3.29 -0.67 -5.99
N LEU A 52 2.84 0.09 -5.00
CA LEU A 52 1.43 0.33 -4.78
C LEU A 52 1.04 1.77 -5.17
N PRO A 53 -0.11 1.98 -5.84
CA PRO A 53 -0.61 3.30 -6.19
C PRO A 53 -1.33 3.97 -5.00
N HIS A 54 -0.70 3.94 -3.82
CA HIS A 54 -1.29 4.40 -2.56
C HIS A 54 -0.42 5.45 -1.87
N GLY A 55 -0.94 6.05 -0.80
CA GLY A 55 -0.18 6.85 0.15
C GLY A 55 0.62 5.99 1.13
N PRO A 56 1.65 6.55 1.80
CA PRO A 56 2.49 5.79 2.72
C PRO A 56 1.72 5.12 3.87
N ALA A 57 0.61 5.71 4.35
CA ALA A 57 -0.22 5.07 5.37
C ALA A 57 -0.80 3.75 4.90
N ALA A 58 -1.40 3.73 3.71
CA ALA A 58 -1.95 2.54 3.10
C ALA A 58 -0.86 1.51 2.79
N VAL A 59 0.30 1.93 2.27
CA VAL A 59 1.43 1.03 2.00
C VAL A 59 1.87 0.28 3.26
N VAL A 60 2.06 1.00 4.37
CA VAL A 60 2.45 0.40 5.65
C VAL A 60 1.37 -0.54 6.17
N LEU A 61 0.10 -0.16 6.06
CA LEU A 61 -1.03 -0.97 6.53
C LEU A 61 -1.18 -2.26 5.71
N VAL A 62 -1.09 -2.19 4.38
CA VAL A 62 -1.13 -3.35 3.49
C VAL A 62 0.04 -4.29 3.79
N ALA A 63 1.26 -3.75 3.92
CA ALA A 63 2.44 -4.55 4.24
C ALA A 63 2.31 -5.25 5.60
N ARG A 64 1.78 -4.54 6.61
CA ARG A 64 1.53 -5.09 7.94
C ARG A 64 0.48 -6.20 7.90
N GLU A 65 -0.64 -5.98 7.23
CA GLU A 65 -1.72 -6.96 7.09
C GLU A 65 -1.21 -8.25 6.42
N ALA A 66 -0.46 -8.11 5.32
CA ALA A 66 0.12 -9.25 4.62
C ALA A 66 1.19 -9.98 5.46
N ALA A 67 1.99 -9.26 6.26
CA ALA A 67 3.02 -9.85 7.12
C ALA A 67 2.46 -10.68 8.28
N TYR A 68 1.25 -10.37 8.76
CA TYR A 68 0.58 -11.13 9.82
C TYR A 68 -0.37 -12.20 9.28
N ALA A 69 -0.57 -12.29 7.97
CA ALA A 69 -1.41 -13.32 7.38
C ALA A 69 -0.76 -14.71 7.53
N PRO A 70 -1.51 -15.75 7.96
CA PRO A 70 -0.99 -17.09 8.15
C PRO A 70 -0.88 -17.84 6.81
N VAL A 71 -0.03 -17.35 5.91
CA VAL A 71 0.14 -17.87 4.55
C VAL A 71 1.60 -18.17 4.23
N ASP A 72 1.83 -19.06 3.26
CA ASP A 72 3.18 -19.31 2.75
C ASP A 72 3.77 -18.05 2.11
N ALA A 73 5.10 -17.91 2.20
CA ALA A 73 5.83 -16.78 1.64
C ALA A 73 5.55 -16.60 0.13
N GLY A 74 5.33 -17.69 -0.62
CA GLY A 74 4.97 -17.63 -2.04
C GLY A 74 3.67 -16.88 -2.34
N VAL A 75 2.74 -16.84 -1.38
CA VAL A 75 1.40 -16.23 -1.52
C VAL A 75 1.41 -14.74 -1.16
N VAL A 76 2.32 -14.31 -0.27
CA VAL A 76 2.38 -12.95 0.27
C VAL A 76 2.37 -11.85 -0.82
N PRO A 77 3.14 -11.95 -1.92
CA PRO A 77 3.13 -10.90 -2.95
C PRO A 77 1.77 -10.72 -3.62
N ALA A 78 1.04 -11.81 -3.88
CA ALA A 78 -0.30 -11.75 -4.47
C ALA A 78 -1.34 -11.26 -3.47
N LEU A 79 -1.19 -11.62 -2.18
CA LEU A 79 -2.03 -11.09 -1.11
C LEU A 79 -1.87 -9.57 -0.96
N VAL A 80 -0.63 -9.06 -1.02
CA VAL A 80 -0.37 -7.60 -1.02
C VAL A 80 -1.14 -6.91 -2.14
N ASP A 81 -1.10 -7.46 -3.36
CA ASP A 81 -1.78 -6.90 -4.52
C ASP A 81 -3.32 -6.93 -4.35
N ALA A 82 -3.86 -8.03 -3.82
CA ALA A 82 -5.30 -8.17 -3.58
C ALA A 82 -5.81 -7.22 -2.48
N ILE A 83 -5.08 -7.09 -1.36
CA ILE A 83 -5.44 -6.14 -0.31
C ILE A 83 -5.38 -4.71 -0.86
N ALA A 84 -4.32 -4.37 -1.60
CA ALA A 84 -4.16 -3.04 -2.21
C ALA A 84 -5.31 -2.71 -3.17
N ALA A 85 -5.74 -3.65 -4.01
CA ALA A 85 -6.84 -3.45 -4.95
C ALA A 85 -8.17 -3.03 -4.26
N GLU A 86 -8.41 -3.54 -3.06
CA GLU A 86 -9.61 -3.24 -2.24
C GLU A 86 -9.36 -2.14 -1.19
N THR A 87 -8.17 -1.55 -1.16
CA THR A 87 -7.78 -0.52 -0.19
C THR A 87 -8.13 0.87 -0.69
N TRP A 88 -8.82 1.64 0.15
CA TRP A 88 -8.92 3.09 -0.05
C TRP A 88 -7.72 3.77 0.61
N SER A 89 -7.18 4.79 -0.06
CA SER A 89 -6.11 5.63 0.51
C SER A 89 -6.30 7.07 0.10
N GLY A 90 -6.05 7.99 1.02
CA GLY A 90 -6.19 9.41 0.77
C GLY A 90 -5.73 10.28 1.92
N ALA A 91 -5.98 11.58 1.80
CA ALA A 91 -5.70 12.53 2.87
C ALA A 91 -6.70 13.68 2.87
N TRP A 92 -6.88 14.28 4.03
CA TRP A 92 -7.48 15.60 4.15
C TRP A 92 -6.38 16.65 4.12
N THR A 93 -6.58 17.75 3.40
CA THR A 93 -5.67 18.89 3.42
C THR A 93 -6.43 20.22 3.49
N ALA A 94 -5.89 21.19 4.22
CA ALA A 94 -6.42 22.54 4.26
C ALA A 94 -6.21 23.29 2.92
N SER A 95 -5.20 22.89 2.16
CA SER A 95 -4.81 23.55 0.91
C SER A 95 -4.29 22.53 -0.10
N VAL A 96 -4.54 22.79 -1.38
CA VAL A 96 -3.99 21.98 -2.49
C VAL A 96 -2.72 22.60 -3.07
N VAL A 97 -2.28 23.74 -2.53
CA VAL A 97 -1.03 24.39 -2.92
C VAL A 97 0.14 23.48 -2.51
N GLY A 98 0.93 23.04 -3.48
CA GLY A 98 2.06 22.11 -3.27
C GLY A 98 1.71 20.63 -3.43
N LEU A 99 0.44 20.29 -3.68
CA LEU A 99 0.06 18.91 -4.01
C LEU A 99 0.53 18.58 -5.44
N THR A 100 1.46 17.64 -5.54
CA THR A 100 2.02 17.21 -6.84
C THR A 100 1.16 16.16 -7.54
N SER A 101 0.44 15.33 -6.77
CA SER A 101 -0.30 14.20 -7.33
C SER A 101 -1.39 13.69 -6.38
N PRO A 102 -2.66 13.61 -6.79
CA PRO A 102 -3.23 14.09 -8.06
C PRO A 102 -3.11 15.61 -8.26
N ALA A 103 -2.97 16.05 -9.51
CA ALA A 103 -2.85 17.46 -9.86
C ALA A 103 -4.17 18.20 -9.61
N PRO A 104 -4.20 19.26 -8.77
CA PRO A 104 -5.40 20.04 -8.56
C PRO A 104 -5.77 20.86 -9.81
N SER A 105 -7.06 21.16 -9.98
CA SER A 105 -7.50 22.09 -11.02
C SER A 105 -7.23 23.54 -10.64
N LEU A 106 -7.14 24.45 -11.63
CA LEU A 106 -6.98 25.88 -11.38
C LEU A 106 -8.07 26.43 -10.43
N GLY A 107 -9.31 25.98 -10.60
CA GLY A 107 -10.42 26.34 -9.71
C GLY A 107 -10.22 25.86 -8.27
N GLN A 108 -9.58 24.71 -8.06
CA GLN A 108 -9.24 24.21 -6.72
C GLN A 108 -8.12 25.02 -6.08
N HIS A 109 -7.11 25.42 -6.85
CA HIS A 109 -6.09 26.36 -6.38
C HIS A 109 -6.71 27.68 -5.93
N VAL A 110 -7.57 28.28 -6.77
CA VAL A 110 -8.28 29.51 -6.43
C VAL A 110 -9.15 29.31 -5.18
N ALA A 111 -9.95 28.24 -5.13
CA ALA A 111 -10.80 27.94 -3.98
C ALA A 111 -10.00 27.75 -2.67
N SER A 112 -8.79 27.21 -2.74
CA SER A 112 -7.93 27.00 -1.57
C SER A 112 -7.46 28.30 -0.91
N TRP A 113 -7.31 29.38 -1.69
CA TRP A 113 -6.99 30.71 -1.14
C TRP A 113 -8.18 31.35 -0.42
N PHE A 114 -9.40 31.17 -0.93
CA PHE A 114 -10.58 31.86 -0.40
C PHE A 114 -11.39 31.06 0.64
N ARG A 115 -11.19 29.74 0.75
CA ARG A 115 -12.02 28.86 1.60
C ARG A 115 -11.20 27.84 2.42
N PRO A 116 -10.24 28.28 3.26
CA PRO A 116 -9.41 27.36 4.04
C PRO A 116 -10.20 26.52 5.06
N ARG A 117 -11.41 26.96 5.44
CA ARG A 117 -12.23 26.32 6.49
C ARG A 117 -12.83 24.96 6.11
N HIS A 118 -12.86 24.59 4.84
CA HIS A 118 -13.59 23.40 4.39
C HIS A 118 -12.71 22.31 3.82
N GLY A 119 -11.40 22.55 3.70
CA GLY A 119 -10.42 21.57 3.25
C GLY A 119 -10.75 20.86 1.94
N PHE A 120 -9.91 19.89 1.63
CA PHE A 120 -10.02 19.04 0.47
C PHE A 120 -9.73 17.61 0.88
N VAL A 121 -10.48 16.67 0.29
CA VAL A 121 -10.17 15.25 0.34
C VAL A 121 -9.41 14.90 -0.93
N VAL A 122 -8.22 14.38 -0.74
CA VAL A 122 -7.35 13.85 -1.78
C VAL A 122 -7.50 12.33 -1.79
N THR A 123 -8.00 11.77 -2.87
CA THR A 123 -8.07 10.32 -3.08
C THR A 123 -6.87 9.88 -3.89
N LEU A 124 -6.13 8.90 -3.36
CA LEU A 124 -4.91 8.38 -3.95
C LEU A 124 -5.10 7.00 -4.59
N SER A 125 -6.10 6.23 -4.16
CA SER A 125 -6.37 4.88 -4.69
C SER A 125 -6.85 4.92 -6.14
N GLU A 126 -6.18 4.14 -7.01
CA GLU A 126 -6.45 4.09 -8.46
C GLU A 126 -7.82 3.50 -8.82
N ALA A 127 -8.31 2.50 -8.09
CA ALA A 127 -9.62 1.89 -8.33
C ALA A 127 -10.80 2.88 -8.23
N SER A 128 -10.60 4.02 -7.56
CA SER A 128 -11.56 5.14 -7.46
C SER A 128 -11.33 6.26 -8.46
N GLY A 129 -10.21 6.24 -9.19
CA GLY A 129 -9.62 7.42 -9.80
C GLY A 129 -8.96 8.33 -8.75
N ARG A 130 -7.71 8.74 -9.03
CA ARG A 130 -7.00 9.71 -8.20
C ARG A 130 -7.67 11.07 -8.37
N ALA A 131 -8.10 11.68 -7.28
CA ALA A 131 -8.94 12.87 -7.33
C ALA A 131 -8.68 13.83 -6.17
N VAL A 132 -9.02 15.09 -6.40
CA VAL A 132 -9.11 16.12 -5.35
C VAL A 132 -10.55 16.62 -5.35
N ALA A 133 -11.19 16.62 -4.19
CA ALA A 133 -12.54 17.13 -4.03
C ALA A 133 -12.62 18.06 -2.81
N SER A 134 -13.53 19.03 -2.84
CA SER A 134 -13.88 19.78 -1.64
C SER A 134 -14.45 18.81 -0.61
N ALA A 135 -14.01 18.88 0.65
CA ALA A 135 -14.46 17.94 1.67
C ALA A 135 -15.99 17.97 1.87
N ARG A 136 -16.60 19.15 1.70
CA ARG A 136 -18.07 19.33 1.71
C ARG A 136 -18.79 18.67 0.55
N ALA A 137 -18.16 18.61 -0.62
CA ALA A 137 -18.74 18.04 -1.83
C ALA A 137 -18.49 16.53 -1.95
N THR A 138 -17.66 15.96 -1.08
CA THR A 138 -17.30 14.56 -1.13
C THR A 138 -18.49 13.71 -0.66
N ARG A 139 -18.93 12.80 -1.51
CA ARG A 139 -20.02 11.86 -1.20
C ARG A 139 -19.40 10.52 -0.79
N PRO A 140 -20.06 9.78 0.13
CA PRO A 140 -19.65 8.41 0.44
C PRO A 140 -19.63 7.58 -0.83
N ARG A 141 -18.62 6.73 -0.97
CA ARG A 141 -18.58 5.76 -2.06
C ARG A 141 -19.72 4.74 -1.83
N THR A 142 -20.54 4.53 -2.85
CA THR A 142 -21.64 3.56 -2.80
C THR A 142 -21.12 2.16 -3.07
N GLY A 143 -21.49 1.18 -2.24
CA GLY A 143 -21.32 -0.26 -2.54
C GLY A 143 -20.08 -0.96 -1.95
N GLN A 144 -19.13 -0.24 -1.35
CA GLN A 144 -18.00 -0.81 -0.61
C GLN A 144 -17.93 -0.11 0.76
N GLY A 145 -18.34 -0.80 1.81
CA GLY A 145 -18.23 -0.31 3.18
C GLY A 145 -16.89 -0.73 3.76
N TRP A 146 -15.98 0.22 3.97
CA TRP A 146 -14.85 0.00 4.87
C TRP A 146 -15.31 0.27 6.29
N PRO A 147 -15.28 -0.70 7.22
CA PRO A 147 -15.82 -0.51 8.56
C PRO A 147 -15.03 0.55 9.34
N VAL A 148 -13.70 0.54 9.17
CA VAL A 148 -12.74 1.33 9.93
C VAL A 148 -11.84 2.14 8.99
N LEU A 149 -11.67 3.42 9.32
CA LEU A 149 -10.69 4.30 8.71
C LEU A 149 -9.45 4.41 9.62
N THR A 150 -8.30 3.94 9.15
CA THR A 150 -7.05 4.14 9.88
C THR A 150 -6.44 5.47 9.51
N VAL A 151 -6.14 6.30 10.51
CA VAL A 151 -5.63 7.65 10.34
C VAL A 151 -4.20 7.71 10.89
N ALA A 152 -3.27 8.21 10.10
CA ALA A 152 -1.90 8.45 10.56
C ALA A 152 -1.86 9.59 11.58
N HIS A 153 -0.94 9.54 12.54
CA HIS A 153 -0.75 10.62 13.50
C HIS A 153 -0.32 11.91 12.79
N GLY A 154 -0.95 13.03 13.14
CA GLY A 154 -0.68 14.32 12.52
C GLY A 154 -1.48 15.46 13.14
N GLN A 155 -1.12 16.69 12.80
CA GLN A 155 -1.81 17.89 13.25
C GLN A 155 -2.90 18.26 12.25
N ALA A 156 -4.14 17.89 12.51
CA ALA A 156 -5.27 18.24 11.65
C ALA A 156 -6.38 18.95 12.44
N PRO A 157 -7.17 19.84 11.80
CA PRO A 157 -8.31 20.47 12.45
C PRO A 157 -9.36 19.44 12.88
N ASP A 158 -10.14 19.78 13.91
CA ASP A 158 -11.12 18.90 14.57
C ASP A 158 -12.21 18.33 13.62
N GLY A 159 -12.38 18.90 12.42
CA GLY A 159 -13.30 18.42 11.38
C GLY A 159 -12.70 17.48 10.33
N ALA A 160 -11.37 17.38 10.22
CA ALA A 160 -10.70 16.63 9.14
C ALA A 160 -11.03 15.13 9.17
N ARG A 161 -11.09 14.54 10.37
CA ARG A 161 -11.46 13.13 10.56
C ARG A 161 -12.88 12.85 10.11
N ALA A 162 -13.83 13.72 10.49
CA ALA A 162 -15.24 13.58 10.11
C ALA A 162 -15.45 13.71 8.61
N ASP A 163 -14.69 14.58 7.95
CA ASP A 163 -14.71 14.72 6.49
C ASP A 163 -14.17 13.47 5.78
N LEU A 164 -13.08 12.87 6.29
CA LEU A 164 -12.55 11.61 5.74
C LEU A 164 -13.49 10.44 5.97
N LEU A 165 -14.07 10.31 7.17
CA LEU A 165 -15.08 9.29 7.46
C LEU A 165 -16.24 9.36 6.46
N ARG A 166 -16.77 10.57 6.23
CA ARG A 166 -17.85 10.79 5.27
C ARG A 166 -17.44 10.45 3.84
N ALA A 167 -16.22 10.81 3.44
CA ALA A 167 -15.71 10.54 2.10
C ALA A 167 -15.57 9.04 1.82
N VAL A 168 -15.08 8.30 2.80
CA VAL A 168 -14.85 6.84 2.70
C VAL A 168 -16.14 6.06 2.92
N GLY A 169 -17.08 6.60 3.71
CA GLY A 169 -18.24 5.84 4.18
C GLY A 169 -17.91 4.91 5.34
N ALA A 170 -16.84 5.18 6.09
CA ALA A 170 -16.45 4.41 7.27
C ALA A 170 -17.24 4.84 8.51
N SER A 171 -17.39 3.90 9.44
CA SER A 171 -18.18 4.13 10.67
C SER A 171 -17.35 4.73 11.81
N GLU A 172 -16.05 4.43 11.84
CA GLU A 172 -15.15 4.86 12.91
C GLU A 172 -13.72 5.08 12.42
N THR A 173 -12.94 5.82 13.23
CA THR A 173 -11.50 6.01 12.99
C THR A 173 -10.67 5.33 14.04
N VAL A 174 -9.56 4.72 13.63
CA VAL A 174 -8.48 4.27 14.51
C VAL A 174 -7.21 5.05 14.19
N ALA A 175 -6.47 5.46 15.22
CA ALA A 175 -5.22 6.21 15.07
C ALA A 175 -4.08 5.49 15.82
N PRO A 176 -3.45 4.48 15.21
CA PRO A 176 -2.42 3.69 15.86
C PRO A 176 -1.17 4.53 16.14
N ASP A 177 -0.68 4.51 17.38
CA ASP A 177 0.51 5.25 17.86
C ASP A 177 1.79 4.98 17.05
N TRP A 178 1.92 3.80 16.46
CA TRP A 178 3.05 3.40 15.64
C TRP A 178 3.01 3.93 14.20
N LEU A 179 1.87 4.46 13.73
CA LEU A 179 1.73 5.00 12.37
C LEU A 179 1.93 6.53 12.38
N VAL A 180 3.19 6.93 12.40
CA VAL A 180 3.62 8.33 12.33
C VAL A 180 4.28 8.56 10.99
N LEU A 181 3.74 9.50 10.21
CA LEU A 181 4.20 9.82 8.85
C LEU A 181 4.41 11.32 8.73
N ASP A 182 5.35 11.73 7.89
CA ASP A 182 5.51 13.13 7.51
C ASP A 182 4.60 13.45 6.30
N PRO A 183 3.49 14.18 6.49
CA PRO A 183 2.61 14.53 5.38
C PRO A 183 3.22 15.58 4.45
N VAL A 184 4.29 16.29 4.84
CA VAL A 184 4.85 17.41 4.07
C VAL A 184 5.39 16.94 2.73
N GLU A 185 6.14 15.84 2.71
CA GLU A 185 6.76 15.34 1.48
C GLU A 185 5.72 15.02 0.40
N ARG A 186 4.56 14.50 0.79
CA ARG A 186 3.52 14.08 -0.16
C ARG A 186 2.47 15.16 -0.44
N PHE A 187 2.03 15.87 0.59
CA PHE A 187 0.89 16.80 0.51
C PHE A 187 1.29 18.27 0.58
N GLY A 188 2.59 18.57 0.76
CA GLY A 188 3.13 19.93 0.79
C GLY A 188 2.79 20.72 2.06
N THR A 189 2.20 20.08 3.07
CA THR A 189 1.78 20.74 4.32
C THR A 189 1.85 19.81 5.53
N PRO A 190 2.32 20.29 6.69
CA PRO A 190 2.33 19.51 7.93
C PRO A 190 0.93 19.31 8.51
N ARG A 191 -0.07 20.02 7.96
CA ARG A 191 -1.47 19.98 8.40
C ARG A 191 -2.34 18.99 7.62
N ALA A 192 -1.74 18.15 6.78
CA ALA A 192 -2.50 17.11 6.12
C ALA A 192 -2.75 15.95 7.10
N LEU A 193 -3.89 15.30 6.93
CA LEU A 193 -4.26 14.10 7.69
C LEU A 193 -4.38 12.94 6.72
N GLU A 194 -3.37 12.09 6.68
CA GLU A 194 -3.40 10.91 5.83
C GLU A 194 -4.21 9.79 6.48
N ALA A 195 -4.97 9.07 5.65
CA ALA A 195 -5.76 7.94 6.09
C ALA A 195 -5.85 6.85 5.02
N ALA A 196 -6.14 5.64 5.48
CA ALA A 196 -6.36 4.48 4.64
C ALA A 196 -7.42 3.58 5.24
N ALA A 197 -8.14 2.85 4.40
CA ALA A 197 -9.15 1.91 4.81
C ALA A 197 -8.89 0.58 4.10
N LEU A 198 -8.52 -0.44 4.89
CA LEU A 198 -8.29 -1.80 4.42
C LEU A 198 -9.62 -2.56 4.30
N PRO A 199 -9.73 -3.56 3.41
CA PRO A 199 -10.90 -4.43 3.33
C PRO A 199 -11.22 -5.06 4.70
N ALA A 200 -12.51 -5.18 5.02
CA ALA A 200 -12.97 -5.72 6.30
C ALA A 200 -12.54 -7.18 6.57
N ASN A 201 -12.32 -7.94 5.49
CA ASN A 201 -11.99 -9.35 5.55
C ASN A 201 -10.89 -9.69 4.54
N SER A 202 -9.64 -9.36 4.87
CA SER A 202 -8.46 -9.73 4.07
C SER A 202 -8.34 -11.24 3.88
N ALA A 203 -8.83 -12.05 4.83
CA ALA A 203 -8.81 -13.51 4.72
C ALA A 203 -9.72 -14.01 3.59
N ALA A 204 -10.85 -13.35 3.32
CA ALA A 204 -11.70 -13.71 2.17
C ALA A 204 -11.00 -13.44 0.82
N LEU A 205 -10.04 -12.51 0.77
CA LEU A 205 -9.25 -12.28 -0.43
C LEU A 205 -8.32 -13.45 -0.75
N LEU A 206 -7.87 -14.22 0.25
CA LEU A 206 -7.06 -15.42 0.03
C LEU A 206 -7.78 -16.45 -0.83
N SER A 207 -9.09 -16.63 -0.61
CA SER A 207 -9.91 -17.53 -1.42
C SER A 207 -10.01 -17.10 -2.89
N ALA A 208 -9.74 -15.82 -3.19
CA ALA A 208 -9.78 -15.27 -4.54
C ALA A 208 -8.43 -15.34 -5.28
N LEU A 209 -7.31 -15.62 -4.58
CA LEU A 209 -5.96 -15.63 -5.17
C LEU A 209 -5.67 -16.81 -6.12
N GLY A 210 -6.62 -17.74 -6.28
CA GLY A 210 -6.45 -18.94 -7.10
C GLY A 210 -5.66 -20.04 -6.37
N PRO A 211 -5.62 -21.26 -6.95
CA PRO A 211 -4.94 -22.39 -6.35
C PRO A 211 -3.42 -22.29 -6.49
N VAL A 212 -2.70 -22.86 -5.52
CA VAL A 212 -1.25 -23.12 -5.66
C VAL A 212 -1.03 -24.13 -6.79
N THR A 213 -0.19 -23.76 -7.73
CA THR A 213 0.13 -24.53 -8.95
C THR A 213 1.38 -25.40 -8.79
N GLY A 214 2.18 -25.16 -7.76
CA GLY A 214 3.40 -25.91 -7.45
C GLY A 214 4.32 -25.13 -6.50
N GLU A 215 5.59 -25.53 -6.47
CA GLU A 215 6.64 -24.91 -5.65
C GLU A 215 7.81 -24.49 -6.53
N CYS A 216 8.49 -23.41 -6.13
CA CYS A 216 9.71 -22.98 -6.79
C CYS A 216 10.85 -23.95 -6.45
N THR A 217 11.49 -24.51 -7.48
CA THR A 217 12.63 -25.43 -7.31
C THR A 217 13.90 -24.77 -6.75
N VAL A 218 13.95 -23.43 -6.72
CA VAL A 218 15.11 -22.66 -6.23
C VAL A 218 14.92 -22.26 -4.77
N CYS A 219 13.81 -21.62 -4.41
CA CYS A 219 13.58 -21.10 -3.06
C CYS A 219 12.49 -21.82 -2.26
N GLY A 220 11.84 -22.84 -2.82
CA GLY A 220 10.79 -23.63 -2.17
C GLY A 220 9.44 -22.93 -2.00
N SER A 221 9.31 -21.66 -2.38
CA SER A 221 8.06 -20.91 -2.18
C SER A 221 6.93 -21.41 -3.09
N SER A 222 5.69 -21.37 -2.58
CA SER A 222 4.48 -21.70 -3.36
C SER A 222 4.33 -20.82 -4.59
N LEU A 223 3.78 -21.37 -5.67
CA LEU A 223 3.55 -20.69 -6.93
C LEU A 223 2.05 -20.51 -7.20
N LEU A 224 1.57 -19.27 -7.20
CA LEU A 224 0.24 -18.92 -7.72
C LEU A 224 0.28 -18.53 -9.20
N GLU A 225 1.45 -18.08 -9.67
CA GLU A 225 1.67 -17.62 -11.04
C GLU A 225 2.65 -18.53 -11.79
N LYS A 226 2.81 -18.28 -13.09
CA LYS A 226 3.76 -18.99 -13.96
C LYS A 226 5.23 -18.86 -13.51
N PHE A 227 5.57 -17.82 -12.75
CA PHE A 227 6.94 -17.56 -12.31
C PHE A 227 6.99 -17.35 -10.80
N CYS A 228 8.07 -17.80 -10.17
CA CYS A 228 8.33 -17.48 -8.77
C CYS A 228 8.44 -15.96 -8.57
N PRO A 229 7.72 -15.36 -7.61
CA PRO A 229 7.76 -13.91 -7.40
C PRO A 229 9.12 -13.42 -6.87
N TYR A 230 9.92 -14.31 -6.30
CA TYR A 230 11.26 -14.03 -5.76
C TYR A 230 12.36 -14.33 -6.77
N CYS A 231 12.46 -15.59 -7.22
CA CYS A 231 13.55 -16.06 -8.08
C CYS A 231 13.33 -15.75 -9.57
N ARG A 232 12.11 -15.37 -9.98
CA ARG A 232 11.69 -15.17 -11.39
C ARG A 232 11.91 -16.38 -12.31
N VAL A 233 12.11 -17.56 -11.75
CA VAL A 233 12.19 -18.82 -12.49
C VAL A 233 10.80 -19.41 -12.73
N ALA A 234 10.61 -20.03 -13.89
CA ALA A 234 9.43 -20.84 -14.17
C ALA A 234 9.62 -22.26 -13.57
N PRO A 235 8.55 -22.91 -13.09
CA PRO A 235 8.63 -24.30 -12.67
C PRO A 235 9.00 -25.17 -13.88
N VAL A 236 9.97 -26.06 -13.71
CA VAL A 236 10.25 -27.10 -14.70
C VAL A 236 9.13 -28.12 -14.55
N LEU A 237 8.23 -28.18 -15.53
CA LEU A 237 7.28 -29.28 -15.62
C LEU A 237 8.10 -30.55 -15.86
N MET A 238 8.38 -31.31 -14.81
CA MET A 238 8.85 -32.67 -14.97
C MET A 238 7.71 -33.43 -15.64
N SER A 239 7.78 -33.53 -16.97
CA SER A 239 6.93 -34.46 -17.71
C SER A 239 7.20 -35.81 -17.08
N SER A 240 6.21 -36.34 -16.37
CA SER A 240 6.29 -37.69 -15.83
C SER A 240 6.74 -38.60 -16.98
N PRO A 241 7.83 -39.37 -16.85
CA PRO A 241 8.27 -40.23 -17.93
C PRO A 241 7.19 -41.30 -18.13
N GLY A 242 6.26 -41.02 -19.05
CA GLY A 242 5.31 -41.96 -19.59
C GLY A 242 6.08 -42.96 -20.43
N GLY A 243 6.81 -43.85 -19.76
CA GLY A 243 7.34 -45.06 -20.34
C GLY A 243 6.22 -46.09 -20.44
N THR A 244 5.84 -46.40 -21.66
CA THR A 244 5.50 -47.77 -22.06
C THR A 244 6.14 -47.99 -23.42
N LEU A 245 7.20 -48.83 -23.41
CA LEU A 245 7.66 -49.56 -24.59
C LEU A 245 6.66 -50.68 -24.90
#